data_AF-A0A258S413-F1
#
_entry.id   AF-A0A258S413-F1
#
_cell.length_a   1.000
_cell.length_b   1.000
_cell.length_c   1.000
_cell.angle_alpha   90.00
_cell.angle_beta   90.00
_cell.angle_gamma   90.00
#
_symmetry.space_group_name_H-M   'P 1'
#
loop_
_entity.id
_entity.type
_entity.pdbx_description
1 polymer ?
#
loop_
_entity_poly.entity_id
_entity_poly.type
_entity_poly.pdbx_seq_one_letter_code
_entity_poly.pdbx_strand_id
1 'polypeptide(L)'
;MKTLLFLDLDDTVFQTEAKCLHEHGCASHALEPTAFLEGGLAHGFSTPPQRQFLQLMRSLGIEIIPTTARHTASYQRVQLDVPPPNWVILNHGGTILDQRCQPHPVWSAHMCDIMRPWLPQLEDLNAQINHWAAQHAPGVHARLIGDHGQIFYVLVKDRDKQHAISLPRLRDELLHAWLQPYPELTLHHNGNNLTVMPKKLDKAHAVRFLVEQYRHEHPELLILGAGDSQSDADFLQLCDYALIPKHAQLMRNLAQDS
;
A
#
# COMPACT_ATOMS: atom_id res chain seq x y z
N MET A 1 23.04 -8.36 16.86
CA MET A 1 22.15 -7.18 16.83
C MET A 1 21.06 -7.43 15.81
N LYS A 2 19.81 -7.11 16.11
CA LYS A 2 18.66 -7.33 15.21
C LYS A 2 18.45 -6.08 14.38
N THR A 3 18.22 -6.26 13.07
CA THR A 3 17.88 -5.16 12.17
C THR A 3 16.60 -5.50 11.39
N LEU A 4 15.66 -4.57 11.36
CA LEU A 4 14.44 -4.66 10.56
C LEU A 4 14.46 -3.65 9.42
N LEU A 5 13.83 -4.00 8.30
CA LEU A 5 13.48 -3.08 7.24
C LEU A 5 11.97 -3.14 6.99
N PHE A 6 11.24 -2.10 7.39
CA PHE A 6 9.85 -1.90 6.94
C PHE A 6 9.86 -1.41 5.50
N LEU A 7 9.34 -2.21 4.59
CA LEU A 7 9.51 -2.04 3.15
C LEU A 7 8.17 -1.84 2.45
N ASP A 8 7.88 -0.62 1.99
CA ASP A 8 6.85 -0.44 0.98
C ASP A 8 7.25 -1.13 -0.35
N LEU A 9 6.25 -1.48 -1.17
CA LEU A 9 6.42 -2.36 -2.32
C LEU A 9 6.34 -1.62 -3.66
N ASP A 10 5.14 -1.19 -4.03
CA ASP A 10 4.86 -0.54 -5.31
C ASP A 10 5.56 0.82 -5.37
N ASP A 11 6.22 1.12 -6.50
CA ASP A 11 7.03 2.32 -6.72
C ASP A 11 8.28 2.45 -5.79
N THR A 12 8.44 1.55 -4.82
CA THR A 12 9.64 1.41 -3.99
C THR A 12 10.63 0.37 -4.56
N VAL A 13 10.22 -0.89 -4.67
CA VAL A 13 11.08 -2.01 -5.14
C VAL A 13 10.64 -2.63 -6.47
N PHE A 14 9.45 -2.29 -6.95
CA PHE A 14 9.01 -2.58 -8.31
C PHE A 14 7.88 -1.62 -8.71
N GLN A 15 7.65 -1.46 -10.01
CA GLN A 15 6.65 -0.54 -10.54
C GLN A 15 6.13 -1.04 -11.89
N THR A 16 5.17 -0.31 -12.49
CA THR A 16 4.68 -0.67 -13.83
C THR A 16 5.79 -0.56 -14.88
N GLU A 17 5.70 -1.34 -15.96
CA GLU A 17 6.68 -1.30 -17.04
C GLU A 17 6.85 0.12 -17.60
N ALA A 18 5.73 0.85 -17.79
CA ALA A 18 5.77 2.22 -18.26
C ALA A 18 6.64 3.13 -17.38
N LYS A 19 6.53 3.02 -16.05
CA LYS A 19 7.38 3.78 -15.12
C LYS A 19 8.85 3.36 -15.19
N CYS A 20 9.12 2.06 -15.31
CA CYS A 20 10.48 1.56 -15.52
C CYS A 20 11.15 2.18 -16.77
N LEU A 21 10.43 2.24 -17.88
CA LEU A 21 10.95 2.75 -19.15
C LEU A 21 11.10 4.27 -19.13
N HIS A 22 10.06 4.98 -18.68
CA HIS A 22 9.97 6.44 -18.84
C HIS A 22 10.53 7.23 -17.66
N GLU A 23 10.36 6.75 -16.42
CA GLU A 23 10.82 7.46 -15.22
C GLU A 23 12.20 6.94 -14.78
N HIS A 24 12.43 5.62 -14.87
CA HIS A 24 13.70 5.02 -14.47
C HIS A 24 14.73 4.93 -15.59
N GLY A 25 14.34 5.12 -16.85
CA GLY A 25 15.23 5.02 -18.02
C GLY A 25 15.83 3.62 -18.19
N CYS A 26 15.14 2.59 -17.70
CA CYS A 26 15.62 1.22 -17.74
C CYS A 26 15.15 0.54 -19.03
N ALA A 27 16.02 -0.20 -19.72
CA ALA A 27 15.64 -0.93 -20.92
C ALA A 27 14.74 -2.14 -20.58
N SER A 28 13.72 -2.41 -21.41
CA SER A 28 12.75 -3.50 -21.18
C SER A 28 13.42 -4.86 -20.93
N HIS A 29 14.51 -5.18 -21.64
CA HIS A 29 15.25 -6.45 -21.46
C HIS A 29 15.96 -6.60 -20.10
N ALA A 30 16.12 -5.52 -19.33
CA ALA A 30 16.74 -5.54 -18.00
C ALA A 30 15.70 -5.65 -16.87
N LEU A 31 14.41 -5.57 -17.21
CA LEU A 31 13.30 -5.67 -16.28
C LEU A 31 12.98 -7.13 -15.98
N GLU A 32 12.67 -7.40 -14.72
CA GLU A 32 12.20 -8.71 -14.28
C GLU A 32 10.79 -8.59 -13.69
N PRO A 33 9.83 -9.44 -14.10
CA PRO A 33 8.51 -9.49 -13.49
C PRO A 33 8.58 -9.75 -11.98
N THR A 34 7.80 -8.98 -11.21
CA THR A 34 7.81 -9.01 -9.75
C THR A 34 6.41 -9.07 -9.15
N ALA A 35 5.39 -8.53 -9.83
CA ALA A 35 4.01 -8.60 -9.37
C ALA A 35 3.07 -9.04 -10.49
N PHE A 36 2.14 -9.94 -10.15
CA PHE A 36 1.26 -10.60 -11.14
C PHE A 36 -0.23 -10.33 -10.86
N LEU A 37 -1.00 -10.24 -11.94
CA LEU A 37 -2.46 -10.29 -11.90
C LEU A 37 -2.94 -11.72 -11.61
N GLU A 38 -4.23 -11.88 -11.31
CA GLU A 38 -4.83 -13.19 -11.03
C GLU A 38 -4.65 -14.20 -12.17
N GLY A 39 -4.62 -13.73 -13.43
CA GLY A 39 -4.33 -14.55 -14.61
C GLY A 39 -2.84 -14.81 -14.89
N GLY A 40 -1.93 -14.46 -13.98
CA GLY A 40 -0.48 -14.67 -14.13
C GLY A 40 0.23 -13.66 -15.04
N LEU A 41 -0.49 -12.67 -15.60
CA LEU A 41 0.13 -11.60 -16.37
C LEU A 41 0.92 -10.67 -15.45
N ALA A 42 2.17 -10.39 -15.80
CA ALA A 42 3.01 -9.43 -15.08
C ALA A 42 2.42 -8.02 -15.19
N HIS A 43 2.37 -7.30 -14.07
CA HIS A 43 1.96 -5.88 -14.03
C HIS A 43 2.91 -5.00 -13.20
N GLY A 44 3.84 -5.62 -12.47
CA GLY A 44 4.92 -4.93 -11.76
C GLY A 44 6.26 -5.56 -12.10
N PHE A 45 7.28 -4.73 -12.27
CA PHE A 45 8.61 -5.08 -12.74
C PHE A 45 9.66 -4.39 -11.86
N SER A 46 10.74 -5.10 -11.57
CA SER A 46 11.90 -4.56 -10.86
C SER A 46 13.03 -4.19 -11.82
N THR A 47 13.79 -3.17 -11.46
CA THR A 47 15.02 -2.74 -12.14
C THR A 47 16.26 -3.41 -11.51
N PRO A 48 17.41 -3.49 -12.20
CA PRO A 48 18.62 -4.07 -11.64
C PRO A 48 19.06 -3.44 -10.29
N PRO A 49 19.01 -2.09 -10.10
CA PRO A 49 19.33 -1.49 -8.81
C PRO A 49 18.37 -1.90 -7.67
N GLN A 50 17.08 -2.10 -7.96
CA GLN A 50 16.11 -2.56 -6.96
C GLN A 50 16.38 -4.00 -6.53
N ARG A 51 16.74 -4.88 -7.47
CA ARG A 51 17.15 -6.25 -7.16
C ARG A 51 18.45 -6.29 -6.37
N GLN A 52 19.43 -5.46 -6.74
CA GLN A 52 20.68 -5.33 -5.99
C GLN A 52 20.44 -4.82 -4.56
N PHE A 53 19.50 -3.89 -4.37
CA PHE A 53 19.11 -3.40 -3.05
C PHE A 53 18.56 -4.53 -2.17
N LEU A 54 17.60 -5.32 -2.67
CA LEU A 54 17.05 -6.46 -1.94
C LEU A 54 18.11 -7.52 -1.64
N GLN A 55 18.99 -7.81 -2.60
CA GLN A 55 20.11 -8.73 -2.42
C GLN A 55 21.06 -8.26 -1.31
N LEU A 56 21.37 -6.96 -1.26
CA LEU A 56 22.19 -6.37 -0.21
C LEU A 56 21.53 -6.55 1.17
N MET A 57 20.25 -6.19 1.31
CA MET A 57 19.52 -6.34 2.58
C MET A 57 19.53 -7.79 3.07
N ARG A 58 19.25 -8.73 2.15
CA ARG A 58 19.31 -10.18 2.42
C ARG A 58 20.71 -10.62 2.83
N SER A 59 21.77 -10.17 2.13
CA SER A 59 23.15 -10.58 2.42
C SER A 59 23.64 -10.14 3.80
N LEU A 60 23.09 -9.04 4.31
CA LEU A 60 23.36 -8.52 5.66
C LEU A 60 22.49 -9.18 6.74
N GLY A 61 21.59 -10.10 6.36
CA GLY A 61 20.67 -10.74 7.30
C GLY A 61 19.62 -9.78 7.86
N ILE A 62 19.30 -8.69 7.16
CA ILE A 62 18.25 -7.74 7.56
C ILE A 62 16.89 -8.41 7.34
N GLU A 63 16.06 -8.37 8.38
CA GLU A 63 14.70 -8.90 8.29
C GLU A 63 13.79 -7.88 7.62
N ILE A 64 13.23 -8.25 6.47
CA ILE A 64 12.35 -7.40 5.69
C ILE A 64 10.90 -7.66 6.13
N ILE A 65 10.17 -6.59 6.46
CA ILE A 65 8.75 -6.60 6.78
C ILE A 65 8.03 -5.78 5.71
N PRO A 66 7.46 -6.44 4.67
CA PRO A 66 6.63 -5.76 3.68
C PRO A 66 5.52 -4.94 4.33
N THR A 67 5.38 -3.68 3.92
CA THR A 67 4.46 -2.70 4.51
C THR A 67 3.70 -1.97 3.41
N THR A 68 2.59 -2.57 2.96
CA THR A 68 1.96 -2.25 1.68
C THR A 68 0.47 -1.92 1.78
N ALA A 69 0.00 -1.16 0.80
CA ALA A 69 -1.42 -0.95 0.52
C ALA A 69 -2.14 -2.20 0.01
N ARG A 70 -1.40 -3.20 -0.49
CA ARG A 70 -1.99 -4.41 -1.08
C ARG A 70 -2.78 -5.21 -0.04
N HIS A 71 -3.90 -5.78 -0.49
CA HIS A 71 -4.61 -6.85 0.23
C HIS A 71 -3.92 -8.19 0.01
N THR A 72 -4.30 -9.20 0.80
CA THR A 72 -3.65 -10.51 0.92
C THR A 72 -3.50 -11.21 -0.43
N ALA A 73 -4.60 -11.36 -1.19
CA ALA A 73 -4.53 -12.01 -2.49
C ALA A 73 -3.59 -11.27 -3.47
N SER A 74 -3.55 -9.94 -3.44
CA SER A 74 -2.65 -9.17 -4.31
C SER A 74 -1.20 -9.18 -3.85
N TYR A 75 -0.94 -9.34 -2.55
CA TYR A 75 0.40 -9.52 -2.01
C TYR A 75 0.96 -10.92 -2.31
N GLN A 76 0.13 -11.97 -2.22
CA GLN A 76 0.55 -13.35 -2.53
C GLN A 76 1.04 -13.55 -3.97
N ARG A 77 0.71 -12.62 -4.87
CA ARG A 77 1.18 -12.59 -6.27
C ARG A 77 2.41 -11.69 -6.47
N VAL A 78 3.05 -11.25 -5.40
CA VAL A 78 4.33 -10.55 -5.43
C VAL A 78 5.45 -11.57 -5.21
N GLN A 79 6.46 -11.53 -6.06
CA GLN A 79 7.62 -12.43 -6.04
C GLN A 79 8.88 -11.60 -5.87
N LEU A 80 9.41 -11.58 -4.65
CA LEU A 80 10.67 -10.92 -4.31
C LEU A 80 11.72 -11.97 -3.96
N ASP A 81 12.96 -11.77 -4.38
CA ASP A 81 14.10 -12.64 -4.02
C ASP A 81 14.62 -12.33 -2.59
N VAL A 82 13.72 -12.46 -1.62
CA VAL A 82 13.99 -12.23 -0.19
C VAL A 82 13.49 -13.43 0.62
N PRO A 83 14.09 -13.71 1.80
CA PRO A 83 13.58 -14.76 2.67
C PRO A 83 12.11 -14.49 3.06
N PRO A 84 11.29 -15.54 3.28
CA PRO A 84 9.93 -15.37 3.76
C PRO A 84 9.90 -14.51 5.04
N PRO A 85 9.15 -13.40 5.04
CA PRO A 85 9.15 -12.48 6.16
C PRO A 85 8.41 -13.11 7.36
N ASN A 86 8.84 -12.81 8.60
CA ASN A 86 8.12 -13.27 9.79
C ASN A 86 6.73 -12.62 9.90
N TRP A 87 6.64 -11.35 9.48
CA TRP A 87 5.41 -10.57 9.43
C TRP A 87 5.28 -9.81 8.13
N VAL A 88 4.04 -9.61 7.67
CA VAL A 88 3.70 -8.69 6.57
C VAL A 88 2.59 -7.75 7.03
N ILE A 89 2.72 -6.47 6.72
CA ILE A 89 1.71 -5.44 6.95
C ILE A 89 1.02 -5.15 5.61
N LEU A 90 -0.30 -5.37 5.57
CA LEU A 90 -1.16 -5.26 4.39
C LEU A 90 -2.30 -4.27 4.63
N ASN A 91 -3.08 -3.98 3.58
CA ASN A 91 -4.27 -3.12 3.65
C ASN A 91 -4.01 -1.77 4.31
N HIS A 92 -2.92 -1.09 3.97
CA HIS A 92 -2.53 0.17 4.59
C HIS A 92 -2.38 0.08 6.12
N GLY A 93 -1.92 -1.06 6.65
CA GLY A 93 -1.84 -1.28 8.10
C GLY A 93 -3.03 -2.02 8.70
N GLY A 94 -4.11 -2.26 7.94
CA GLY A 94 -5.29 -2.95 8.45
C GLY A 94 -5.06 -4.43 8.80
N THR A 95 -4.00 -5.05 8.30
CA THR A 95 -3.75 -6.48 8.50
C THR A 95 -2.28 -6.73 8.74
N ILE A 96 -1.97 -7.57 9.73
CA ILE A 96 -0.63 -8.11 9.98
C ILE A 96 -0.75 -9.62 9.87
N LEU A 97 0.00 -10.26 8.97
CA LEU A 97 0.01 -11.71 8.81
C LEU A 97 1.36 -12.31 9.18
N ASP A 98 1.34 -13.49 9.79
CA ASP A 98 2.51 -14.33 9.99
C ASP A 98 2.91 -15.09 8.71
N GLN A 99 3.99 -15.87 8.79
CA GLN A 99 4.47 -16.76 7.71
C GLN A 99 3.44 -17.80 7.24
N ARG A 100 2.44 -18.11 8.06
CA ARG A 100 1.36 -19.06 7.76
C ARG A 100 0.10 -18.36 7.24
N CYS A 101 0.23 -17.08 6.87
CA CYS A 101 -0.88 -16.22 6.44
C CYS A 101 -2.00 -16.13 7.50
N GLN A 102 -1.66 -16.23 8.80
CA GLN A 102 -2.61 -16.05 9.89
C GLN A 102 -2.56 -14.62 10.42
N PRO A 103 -3.72 -13.97 10.66
CA PRO A 103 -3.75 -12.65 11.27
C PRO A 103 -3.13 -12.63 12.66
N HIS A 104 -2.36 -11.59 12.96
CA HIS A 104 -1.93 -11.33 14.32
C HIS A 104 -3.17 -11.05 15.20
N PRO A 105 -3.44 -11.84 16.25
CA PRO A 105 -4.74 -11.82 16.94
C PRO A 105 -5.04 -10.50 17.65
N VAL A 106 -4.06 -9.92 18.34
CA VAL A 106 -4.23 -8.63 19.04
C VAL A 106 -4.50 -7.49 18.05
N TRP A 107 -3.69 -7.39 17.00
CA TRP A 107 -3.89 -6.39 15.94
C TRP A 107 -5.22 -6.55 15.21
N SER A 108 -5.60 -7.79 14.88
CA SER A 108 -6.87 -8.08 14.23
C SER A 108 -8.06 -7.62 15.09
N ALA A 109 -8.07 -7.93 16.39
CA ALA A 109 -9.11 -7.46 17.30
C ALA A 109 -9.17 -5.92 17.38
N HIS A 110 -8.00 -5.28 17.47
CA HIS A 110 -7.89 -3.82 17.49
C HIS A 110 -8.46 -3.18 16.20
N MET A 111 -8.10 -3.72 15.04
CA MET A 111 -8.61 -3.23 13.76
C MET A 111 -10.11 -3.49 13.59
N CYS A 112 -10.63 -4.62 14.07
CA CYS A 112 -12.07 -4.88 14.09
C CYS A 112 -12.82 -3.80 14.87
N ASP A 113 -12.32 -3.38 16.03
CA ASP A 113 -12.95 -2.31 16.81
C ASP A 113 -12.87 -0.94 16.12
N ILE A 114 -11.74 -0.63 15.47
CA ILE A 114 -11.58 0.61 14.69
C ILE A 114 -12.53 0.64 13.49
N MET A 115 -12.70 -0.48 12.79
CA MET A 115 -13.43 -0.55 11.54
C MET A 115 -14.93 -0.78 11.70
N ARG A 116 -15.37 -1.35 12.84
CA ARG A 116 -16.78 -1.65 13.12
C ARG A 116 -17.73 -0.47 12.85
N PRO A 117 -17.43 0.77 13.26
CA PRO A 117 -18.32 1.91 13.02
C PRO A 117 -18.40 2.34 11.55
N TRP A 118 -17.45 1.93 10.71
CA TRP A 118 -17.33 2.38 9.31
C TRP A 118 -17.94 1.40 8.30
N LEU A 119 -18.16 0.14 8.68
CA LEU A 119 -18.65 -0.88 7.74
C LEU A 119 -19.95 -0.44 7.03
N PRO A 120 -21.01 0.03 7.73
CA PRO A 120 -22.24 0.45 7.06
C PRO A 120 -22.03 1.61 6.07
N GLN A 121 -21.16 2.57 6.41
CA GLN A 121 -20.86 3.73 5.59
C GLN A 121 -20.05 3.34 4.35
N LEU A 122 -19.11 2.41 4.47
CA LEU A 122 -18.35 1.91 3.32
C LEU A 122 -19.24 1.11 2.36
N GLU A 123 -20.17 0.31 2.90
CA GLU A 123 -21.15 -0.43 2.10
C GLU A 123 -22.09 0.50 1.34
N ASP A 124 -22.65 1.50 2.03
CA ASP A 124 -23.50 2.55 1.44
C ASP A 124 -22.74 3.31 0.36
N LEU A 125 -21.53 3.79 0.64
CA LEU A 125 -20.69 4.48 -0.32
C LEU A 125 -20.42 3.63 -1.57
N ASN A 126 -20.07 2.36 -1.38
CA ASN A 126 -19.82 1.44 -2.48
C ASN A 126 -21.07 1.26 -3.36
N ALA A 127 -22.26 1.18 -2.76
CA ALA A 127 -23.51 1.11 -3.50
C ALA A 127 -23.80 2.42 -4.28
N GLN A 128 -23.62 3.58 -3.64
CA GLN A 128 -23.85 4.88 -4.27
C GLN A 128 -22.90 5.13 -5.44
N ILE A 129 -21.61 4.81 -5.31
CA ILE A 129 -20.64 4.97 -6.41
C ILE A 129 -21.01 4.07 -7.59
N ASN A 130 -21.37 2.81 -7.33
CA ASN A 130 -21.74 1.88 -8.40
C ASN A 130 -23.08 2.28 -9.07
N HIS A 131 -24.02 2.85 -8.32
CA HIS A 131 -25.25 3.43 -8.89
C HIS A 131 -24.96 4.63 -9.79
N TRP A 132 -24.15 5.57 -9.31
CA TRP A 132 -23.71 6.72 -10.10
C TRP A 132 -22.98 6.28 -11.37
N ALA A 133 -22.10 5.28 -11.27
CA ALA A 133 -21.34 4.76 -12.41
C ALA A 133 -22.25 4.18 -13.50
N ALA A 134 -23.30 3.43 -13.12
CA ALA A 134 -24.25 2.86 -14.07
C ALA A 134 -24.96 3.93 -14.94
N GLN A 135 -25.12 5.14 -14.42
CA GLN A 135 -25.80 6.25 -15.12
C GLN A 135 -24.83 7.15 -15.89
N HIS A 136 -23.62 7.37 -15.37
CA HIS A 136 -22.74 8.45 -15.85
C HIS A 136 -21.41 7.95 -16.43
N ALA A 137 -20.91 6.79 -15.99
CA ALA A 137 -19.60 6.26 -16.37
C ALA A 137 -19.53 4.74 -16.15
N PRO A 138 -20.11 3.90 -17.06
CA PRO A 138 -20.21 2.46 -16.85
C PRO A 138 -18.88 1.71 -16.66
N GLY A 139 -17.76 2.30 -17.11
CA GLY A 139 -16.42 1.77 -16.88
C GLY A 139 -15.93 1.91 -15.43
N VAL A 140 -16.50 2.84 -14.65
CA VAL A 140 -16.16 3.05 -13.24
C VAL A 140 -16.76 1.95 -12.39
N HIS A 141 -15.97 1.42 -11.47
CA HIS A 141 -16.42 0.38 -10.56
C HIS A 141 -15.77 0.53 -9.18
N ALA A 142 -16.61 0.54 -8.15
CA ALA A 142 -16.21 0.51 -6.75
C ALA A 142 -16.23 -0.92 -6.20
N ARG A 143 -15.22 -1.24 -5.39
CA ARG A 143 -15.14 -2.51 -4.63
C ARG A 143 -14.82 -2.20 -3.18
N LEU A 144 -15.41 -2.98 -2.29
CA LEU A 144 -14.96 -3.10 -0.91
C LEU A 144 -13.68 -3.94 -0.89
N ILE A 145 -12.64 -3.43 -0.25
CA ILE A 145 -11.40 -4.15 -0.01
C ILE A 145 -11.35 -4.58 1.45
N GLY A 146 -11.06 -5.85 1.65
CA GLY A 146 -11.04 -6.50 2.95
C GLY A 146 -10.31 -7.83 2.89
N ASP A 147 -9.88 -8.30 4.05
CA ASP A 147 -9.28 -9.62 4.24
C ASP A 147 -9.73 -10.19 5.58
N HIS A 148 -9.70 -11.53 5.71
CA HIS A 148 -10.00 -12.23 6.96
C HIS A 148 -11.33 -11.81 7.63
N GLY A 149 -12.36 -11.53 6.82
CA GLY A 149 -13.69 -11.13 7.30
C GLY A 149 -13.82 -9.66 7.71
N GLN A 150 -12.78 -8.85 7.55
CA GLN A 150 -12.79 -7.41 7.83
C GLN A 150 -12.72 -6.60 6.53
N ILE A 151 -13.65 -5.67 6.35
CA ILE A 151 -13.61 -4.65 5.30
C ILE A 151 -12.84 -3.43 5.81
N PHE A 152 -11.95 -2.88 4.99
CA PHE A 152 -11.08 -1.76 5.33
C PHE A 152 -11.43 -0.47 4.59
N TYR A 153 -11.72 -0.55 3.28
CA TYR A 153 -11.90 0.65 2.45
C TYR A 153 -12.66 0.39 1.15
N VAL A 154 -13.10 1.47 0.50
CA VAL A 154 -13.64 1.43 -0.87
C VAL A 154 -12.52 1.78 -1.84
N LEU A 155 -12.30 0.96 -2.87
CA LEU A 155 -11.42 1.22 -3.99
C LEU A 155 -12.22 1.36 -5.29
N VAL A 156 -12.04 2.48 -5.97
CA VAL A 156 -12.65 2.80 -7.25
C VAL A 156 -11.61 2.81 -8.35
N LYS A 157 -11.94 2.17 -9.48
CA LYS A 157 -11.15 2.19 -10.71
C LYS A 157 -12.06 2.38 -11.92
N ASP A 158 -11.52 2.99 -12.96
CA ASP A 158 -12.10 2.99 -14.30
C ASP A 158 -11.46 1.88 -15.15
N ARG A 159 -12.27 0.88 -15.52
CA ARG A 159 -11.85 -0.29 -16.30
C ARG A 159 -11.63 0.02 -17.78
N ASP A 160 -12.23 1.07 -18.29
CA ASP A 160 -12.11 1.56 -19.67
C ASP A 160 -10.91 2.51 -19.83
N LYS A 161 -10.12 2.69 -18.76
CA LYS A 161 -8.94 3.56 -18.68
C LYS A 161 -9.25 5.05 -18.90
N GLN A 162 -10.50 5.48 -18.73
CA GLN A 162 -10.91 6.90 -18.82
C GLN A 162 -10.83 7.66 -17.48
N HIS A 163 -10.10 7.09 -16.51
CA HIS A 163 -9.95 7.61 -15.15
C HIS A 163 -9.57 9.09 -15.03
N ALA A 164 -8.82 9.64 -15.99
CA ALA A 164 -8.44 11.06 -16.00
C ALA A 164 -9.65 12.01 -16.10
N ILE A 165 -10.80 11.51 -16.57
CA ILE A 165 -12.06 12.26 -16.67
C ILE A 165 -13.07 11.73 -15.67
N SER A 166 -13.25 10.41 -15.60
CA SER A 166 -14.33 9.79 -14.83
C SER A 166 -14.14 9.89 -13.32
N LEU A 167 -12.91 9.75 -12.80
CA LEU A 167 -12.65 9.80 -11.36
C LEU A 167 -12.74 11.24 -10.80
N PRO A 168 -12.21 12.29 -11.45
CA PRO A 168 -12.49 13.67 -11.05
C PRO A 168 -13.98 14.00 -11.05
N ARG A 169 -14.72 13.56 -12.08
CA ARG A 169 -16.16 13.76 -12.16
C ARG A 169 -16.91 13.09 -11.00
N LEU A 170 -16.63 11.81 -10.73
CA LEU A 170 -17.18 11.09 -9.58
C LEU A 170 -16.91 11.83 -8.26
N ARG A 171 -15.68 12.33 -8.11
CA ARG A 171 -15.26 13.05 -6.92
C ARG A 171 -16.09 14.31 -6.73
N ASP A 172 -16.27 15.08 -7.79
CA ASP A 172 -16.92 16.40 -7.73
C ASP A 172 -18.45 16.27 -7.64
N GLU A 173 -19.05 15.27 -8.30
CA GLU A 173 -20.51 15.06 -8.31
C GLU A 173 -21.04 14.28 -7.09
N LEU A 174 -20.24 13.39 -6.48
CA LEU A 174 -20.69 12.52 -5.39
C LEU A 174 -19.79 12.59 -4.14
N LEU A 175 -18.49 12.31 -4.29
CA LEU A 175 -17.64 12.01 -3.11
C LEU A 175 -17.41 13.24 -2.21
N HIS A 176 -17.20 14.43 -2.77
CA HIS A 176 -16.97 15.63 -1.95
C HIS A 176 -18.14 15.91 -1.00
N ALA A 177 -19.38 15.80 -1.49
CA ALA A 177 -20.58 16.01 -0.69
C ALA A 177 -20.77 14.87 0.32
N TRP A 178 -20.61 13.62 -0.12
CA TRP A 178 -20.76 12.44 0.74
C TRP A 178 -19.74 12.42 1.89
N LEU A 179 -18.52 12.91 1.68
CA LEU A 179 -17.45 12.94 2.69
C LEU A 179 -17.59 14.07 3.73
N GLN A 180 -18.38 15.13 3.47
CA GLN A 180 -18.53 16.26 4.40
C GLN A 180 -18.88 15.86 5.85
N PRO A 181 -19.80 14.90 6.09
CA PRO A 181 -20.15 14.49 7.45
C PRO A 181 -19.09 13.62 8.14
N TYR A 182 -18.06 13.17 7.43
CA TYR A 182 -17.09 12.17 7.89
C TYR A 182 -15.64 12.68 7.81
N PRO A 183 -15.26 13.66 8.66
CA PRO A 183 -13.90 14.22 8.66
C PRO A 183 -12.81 13.19 9.02
N GLU A 184 -13.17 12.03 9.57
CA GLU A 184 -12.27 10.93 9.88
C GLU A 184 -11.99 10.04 8.66
N LEU A 185 -12.71 10.21 7.56
CA LEU A 185 -12.41 9.56 6.29
C LEU A 185 -11.46 10.43 5.46
N THR A 186 -10.71 9.78 4.58
CA THR A 186 -9.77 10.41 3.66
C THR A 186 -9.98 9.86 2.26
N LEU A 187 -9.83 10.74 1.28
CA LEU A 187 -9.88 10.41 -0.14
C LEU A 187 -8.47 10.44 -0.71
N HIS A 188 -7.98 9.29 -1.17
CA HIS A 188 -6.68 9.17 -1.82
C HIS A 188 -6.88 8.93 -3.31
N HIS A 189 -6.21 9.72 -4.16
CA HIS A 189 -6.27 9.59 -5.61
C HIS A 189 -4.86 9.43 -6.19
N ASN A 190 -4.57 8.26 -6.77
CA ASN A 190 -3.31 7.98 -7.45
C ASN A 190 -3.57 7.28 -8.80
N GLY A 191 -3.53 8.05 -9.88
CA GLY A 191 -3.84 7.58 -11.22
C GLY A 191 -5.21 6.90 -11.26
N ASN A 192 -5.27 5.65 -11.73
CA ASN A 192 -6.50 4.87 -11.78
C ASN A 192 -6.82 4.14 -10.45
N ASN A 193 -6.51 4.75 -9.31
CA ASN A 193 -6.88 4.27 -7.99
C ASN A 193 -7.44 5.46 -7.20
N LEU A 194 -8.73 5.39 -6.87
CA LEU A 194 -9.38 6.33 -5.98
C LEU A 194 -9.91 5.57 -4.77
N THR A 195 -9.40 5.88 -3.58
CA THR A 195 -9.67 5.15 -2.35
C THR A 195 -10.33 6.05 -1.33
N VAL A 196 -11.40 5.55 -0.68
CA VAL A 196 -11.99 6.17 0.52
C VAL A 196 -11.78 5.24 1.70
N MET A 197 -11.09 5.73 2.73
CA MET A 197 -10.75 4.94 3.91
C MET A 197 -10.69 5.78 5.19
N PRO A 198 -10.84 5.19 6.38
CA PRO A 198 -10.62 5.91 7.64
C PRO A 198 -9.17 6.32 7.82
N LYS A 199 -8.93 7.52 8.34
CA LYS A 199 -7.59 8.05 8.69
C LYS A 199 -6.84 7.18 9.71
N LYS A 200 -7.57 6.40 10.51
CA LYS A 200 -6.97 5.43 11.45
C LYS A 200 -6.37 4.21 10.75
N LEU A 201 -6.75 3.94 9.50
CA LEU A 201 -6.14 2.92 8.67
C LEU A 201 -4.83 3.46 8.10
N ASP A 202 -3.76 3.26 8.86
CA ASP A 202 -2.43 3.80 8.56
C ASP A 202 -1.34 2.75 8.82
N LYS A 203 -0.38 2.66 7.89
CA LYS A 203 0.78 1.76 7.98
C LYS A 203 1.57 2.03 9.26
N ALA A 204 1.70 3.29 9.67
CA ALA A 204 2.45 3.71 10.85
C ALA A 204 1.91 3.10 12.15
N HIS A 205 0.59 2.89 12.26
CA HIS A 205 0.02 2.24 13.45
C HIS A 205 0.45 0.77 13.54
N ALA A 206 0.42 0.03 12.43
CA ALA A 206 0.87 -1.36 12.39
C ALA A 206 2.39 -1.49 12.58
N VAL A 207 3.18 -0.57 11.99
CA VAL A 207 4.63 -0.50 12.19
C VAL A 207 4.95 -0.25 13.65
N ARG A 208 4.32 0.74 14.29
CA ARG A 208 4.51 1.03 15.72
C ARG A 208 4.21 -0.20 16.59
N PHE A 209 3.10 -0.87 16.31
CA PHE A 209 2.70 -2.09 17.02
C PHE A 209 3.79 -3.19 16.96
N LEU A 210 4.32 -3.48 15.77
CA LEU A 210 5.39 -4.48 15.64
C LEU A 210 6.71 -3.98 16.26
N VAL A 211 7.06 -2.71 16.07
CA VAL A 211 8.28 -2.14 16.68
C VAL A 211 8.29 -2.29 18.20
N GLU A 212 7.16 -2.04 18.86
CA GLU A 212 7.04 -2.22 20.31
C GLU A 212 7.28 -3.68 20.73
N GLN A 213 6.75 -4.65 19.98
CA GLN A 213 6.99 -6.08 20.23
C GLN A 213 8.46 -6.46 20.03
N TYR A 214 9.07 -6.06 18.90
CA TYR A 214 10.47 -6.38 18.61
C TYR A 214 11.44 -5.70 19.58
N ARG A 215 11.19 -4.44 19.99
CA ARG A 215 12.03 -3.74 20.95
C ARG A 215 12.00 -4.39 22.34
N HIS A 216 10.89 -5.03 22.71
CA HIS A 216 10.80 -5.79 23.95
C HIS A 216 11.76 -7.00 23.96
N GLU A 217 11.87 -7.70 22.82
CA GLU A 217 12.75 -8.86 22.66
C GLU A 217 14.20 -8.48 22.31
N HIS A 218 14.39 -7.33 21.66
CA HIS A 218 15.66 -6.85 21.15
C HIS A 218 15.85 -5.36 21.49
N PRO A 219 16.37 -5.02 22.68
CA PRO A 219 16.51 -3.62 23.12
C PRO A 219 17.43 -2.75 22.23
N GLU A 220 18.40 -3.36 21.55
CA GLU A 220 19.34 -2.71 20.63
C GLU A 220 18.91 -2.84 19.15
N LEU A 221 17.60 -2.90 18.88
CA LEU A 221 17.02 -3.01 17.55
C LEU A 221 17.39 -1.79 16.68
N LEU A 222 17.91 -2.04 15.47
CA LEU A 222 18.02 -1.05 14.41
C LEU A 222 16.83 -1.17 13.46
N ILE A 223 16.13 -0.07 13.19
CA ILE A 223 14.97 -0.03 12.30
C ILE A 223 15.28 0.84 11.09
N LEU A 224 15.21 0.22 9.92
CA LEU A 224 15.23 0.89 8.63
C LEU A 224 13.80 0.95 8.08
N GLY A 225 13.48 2.02 7.37
CA GLY A 225 12.25 2.16 6.60
C GLY A 225 12.56 2.48 5.14
N ALA A 226 11.80 1.93 4.20
CA ALA A 226 11.87 2.32 2.80
C ALA A 226 10.48 2.52 2.20
N GLY A 227 10.28 3.65 1.52
CA GLY A 227 9.00 4.00 0.90
C GLY A 227 9.11 5.17 -0.08
N ASP A 228 8.10 5.33 -0.92
CA ASP A 228 8.11 6.30 -2.03
C ASP A 228 7.09 7.45 -1.87
N SER A 229 6.03 7.22 -1.11
CA SER A 229 4.82 8.05 -1.15
C SER A 229 4.61 8.88 0.12
N GLN A 230 3.78 9.93 0.03
CA GLN A 230 3.43 10.72 1.22
C GLN A 230 2.75 9.88 2.31
N SER A 231 2.01 8.82 1.94
CA SER A 231 1.39 7.89 2.89
C SER A 231 2.40 7.00 3.63
N ASP A 232 3.66 6.97 3.19
CA ASP A 232 4.72 6.23 3.88
C ASP A 232 5.46 7.10 4.90
N ALA A 233 5.36 8.43 4.79
CA ALA A 233 6.10 9.37 5.62
C ALA A 233 5.93 9.13 7.12
N ASP A 234 4.72 8.78 7.56
CA ASP A 234 4.42 8.60 8.97
C ASP A 234 5.06 7.33 9.55
N PHE A 235 5.16 6.23 8.79
CA PHE A 235 5.88 5.05 9.27
C PHE A 235 7.40 5.19 9.13
N LEU A 236 7.87 5.91 8.10
CA LEU A 236 9.29 6.21 7.93
C LEU A 236 9.84 7.03 9.11
N GLN A 237 9.04 7.95 9.66
CA GLN A 237 9.38 8.71 10.87
C GLN A 237 9.51 7.85 12.14
N LEU A 238 8.98 6.63 12.14
CA LEU A 238 9.13 5.68 13.26
C LEU A 238 10.44 4.87 13.18
N CYS A 239 11.14 4.94 12.06
CA CYS A 239 12.38 4.21 11.80
C CYS A 239 13.59 5.04 12.22
N ASP A 240 14.70 4.39 12.55
CA ASP A 240 15.96 5.09 12.89
C ASP A 240 16.61 5.70 11.64
N TYR A 241 16.45 5.04 10.48
CA TYR A 241 16.84 5.57 9.18
C TYR A 241 15.77 5.30 8.12
N ALA A 242 15.58 6.26 7.21
CA ALA A 242 14.68 6.14 6.07
C ALA A 242 15.45 6.13 4.74
N LEU A 243 15.03 5.27 3.82
CA LEU A 243 15.55 5.12 2.46
C LEU A 243 14.43 5.49 1.48
N ILE A 244 14.65 6.54 0.69
CA ILE A 244 13.66 7.01 -0.27
C ILE A 244 14.24 6.85 -1.68
N PRO A 245 13.60 6.08 -2.58
CA PRO A 245 14.05 5.95 -3.95
C PRO A 245 14.16 7.31 -4.65
N LYS A 246 15.18 7.50 -5.49
CA LYS A 246 15.44 8.80 -6.14
C LYS A 246 14.27 9.37 -6.95
N HIS A 247 13.41 8.51 -7.49
CA HIS A 247 12.27 8.86 -8.34
C HIS A 247 10.94 8.92 -7.58
N ALA A 248 10.98 8.65 -6.28
CA ALA A 248 9.83 8.64 -5.39
C ALA A 248 9.08 9.98 -5.40
N GLN A 249 7.79 9.94 -5.07
CA GLN A 249 7.00 11.15 -4.81
C GLN A 249 7.63 11.98 -3.69
N LEU A 250 8.04 11.34 -2.59
CA LEU A 250 8.69 12.00 -1.45
C LEU A 250 9.95 12.77 -1.85
N MET A 251 10.82 12.20 -2.69
CA MET A 251 12.04 12.88 -3.16
C MET A 251 11.73 14.13 -3.99
N ARG A 252 10.68 14.08 -4.81
CA ARG A 252 10.24 15.23 -5.62
C ARG A 252 9.72 16.37 -4.75
N ASN A 253 9.03 16.06 -3.66
CA ASN A 253 8.54 17.08 -2.73
C ASN A 253 9.70 17.78 -1.99
N LEU A 254 10.73 17.03 -1.57
CA LEU A 254 11.92 17.61 -0.93
C LEU A 254 12.65 18.61 -1.83
N ALA A 255 12.74 18.33 -3.12
CA ALA A 255 13.37 19.22 -4.10
C ALA A 255 12.54 20.48 -4.42
N GLN A 256 11.26 20.56 -4.01
CA GLN A 256 10.41 21.74 -4.23
C GLN A 256 10.53 22.77 -3.10
N ASP A 257 10.99 22.35 -1.92
CA ASP A 257 11.18 23.20 -0.75
C ASP A 257 12.64 23.72 -0.61
N SER A 258 13.47 23.55 -1.65
CA SER A 258 14.89 23.97 -1.69
C SER A 258 15.17 24.96 -2.82
#